data_AF-D7EL82-F1
#
_entry.id   AF-D7EL82-F1
#
_cell.length_a   1.000
_cell.length_b   1.000
_cell.length_c   1.000
_cell.angle_alpha   90.00
_cell.angle_beta   90.00
_cell.angle_gamma   90.00
#
_symmetry.space_group_name_H-M   'P 1'
#
loop_
_entity.id
_entity.type
_entity.pdbx_description
1 polymer ?
#
loop_
_entity_poly.entity_id
_entity_poly.type
_entity_poly.pdbx_seq_one_letter_code
_entity_poly.pdbx_strand_id
1 'polypeptide(L)'
;MAEVVNSIVMYAAPIWGPTALDILKYQERLVQVQRKTALRVCSAYRTVSADAVQVIAGMIPIDLRIHETVKVRNRTHTKREAREWSIKEWQNRWNASSKGRWTHRLIPNIRQWIERKKNAGQVNFYLTQFLSGHGDFRCYLKKMHRAENDRCVYCGEMDTAEHVLFQCGKWAGIRHRLEQLVNEKINPDNLVEIMLRSNKNWRKVQRCTEDILKFKMEDEKTGQINSPRDSPEVLTSI
;
A
#
# COMPACT_ATOMS: atom_id res chain seq x y z
N MET A 1 -0.25 13.07 -13.02
CA MET A 1 1.04 12.48 -13.45
C MET A 1 0.90 11.03 -13.91
N ALA A 2 0.32 10.12 -13.11
CA ALA A 2 0.25 8.70 -13.48
C ALA A 2 -0.57 8.40 -14.74
N GLU A 3 -1.69 9.11 -14.93
CA GLU A 3 -2.52 8.96 -16.12
C GLU A 3 -1.81 9.38 -17.40
N VAL A 4 -1.06 10.50 -17.36
CA VAL A 4 -0.29 10.99 -18.51
C VAL A 4 0.78 9.98 -18.94
N VAL A 5 1.55 9.44 -17.98
CA VAL A 5 2.57 8.43 -18.28
C VAL A 5 1.93 7.18 -18.89
N ASN A 6 0.80 6.73 -18.34
CA ASN A 6 0.06 5.60 -18.90
C ASN A 6 -0.43 5.90 -20.32
N SER A 7 -1.00 7.08 -20.59
CA SER A 7 -1.46 7.46 -21.92
C SER A 7 -0.33 7.46 -22.95
N ILE A 8 0.85 7.97 -22.59
CA ILE A 8 2.04 7.98 -23.47
C ILE A 8 2.49 6.55 -23.77
N VAL A 9 2.67 5.72 -22.74
CA VAL A 9 3.10 4.31 -22.93
C VAL A 9 2.06 3.53 -23.74
N MET A 10 0.77 3.78 -23.51
CA MET A 10 -0.32 3.02 -24.12
C MET A 10 -0.68 3.43 -25.54
N TYR A 11 -0.22 4.59 -26.02
CA TYR A 11 -0.65 5.17 -27.31
C TYR A 11 -0.58 4.18 -28.49
N ALA A 12 0.56 3.49 -28.64
CA ALA A 12 0.76 2.48 -29.70
C ALA A 12 0.90 1.05 -29.13
N ALA A 13 0.54 0.83 -27.86
CA ALA A 13 0.69 -0.44 -27.18
C ALA A 13 0.12 -1.65 -27.94
N PRO A 14 -1.03 -1.55 -28.63
CA PRO A 14 -1.54 -2.71 -29.36
C PRO A 14 -0.71 -3.13 -30.58
N ILE A 15 0.17 -2.26 -31.08
CA ILE A 15 1.07 -2.57 -32.21
C ILE A 15 2.33 -3.26 -31.72
N TRP A 16 3.06 -2.62 -30.80
CA TRP A 16 4.35 -3.14 -30.33
C TRP A 16 4.20 -4.18 -29.21
N GLY A 17 3.09 -4.13 -28.46
CA GLY A 17 2.84 -4.96 -27.27
C GLY A 17 2.95 -6.46 -27.52
N PRO A 18 2.30 -7.02 -28.56
CA PRO A 18 2.38 -8.46 -28.85
C PRO A 18 3.83 -8.96 -28.97
N THR A 19 4.70 -8.24 -29.69
CA THR A 19 6.10 -8.65 -29.89
C THR A 19 6.99 -8.29 -28.70
N ALA A 20 6.80 -7.11 -28.10
CA ALA A 20 7.69 -6.64 -27.05
C ALA A 20 7.46 -7.39 -25.72
N LEU A 21 6.23 -7.82 -25.45
CA LEU A 21 5.94 -8.58 -24.24
C LEU A 21 6.48 -10.01 -24.30
N ASP A 22 6.86 -10.55 -25.46
CA ASP A 22 7.55 -11.84 -25.52
C ASP A 22 9.00 -11.76 -24.98
N ILE A 23 9.53 -10.54 -24.82
CA ILE A 23 10.91 -10.29 -24.38
C ILE A 23 10.91 -9.85 -22.91
N LEU A 24 11.38 -10.74 -22.02
CA LEU A 24 11.44 -10.50 -20.57
C LEU A 24 12.11 -9.17 -20.19
N LYS A 25 13.23 -8.82 -20.84
CA LYS A 25 13.94 -7.55 -20.61
C LYS A 25 13.05 -6.32 -20.83
N TYR A 26 12.14 -6.36 -21.79
CA TYR A 26 11.23 -5.24 -22.08
C TYR A 26 10.08 -5.19 -21.08
N GLN A 27 9.54 -6.34 -20.69
CA GLN A 27 8.57 -6.41 -19.59
C GLN A 27 9.15 -5.79 -18.31
N GLU A 28 10.37 -6.16 -17.93
CA GLU A 28 11.03 -5.63 -16.72
C GLU A 28 11.21 -4.12 -16.78
N ARG A 29 11.62 -3.58 -17.92
CA ARG A 29 11.75 -2.12 -18.12
C ARG A 29 10.41 -1.40 -17.96
N LEU A 30 9.34 -1.95 -18.53
CA LEU A 30 7.99 -1.38 -18.39
C LEU A 30 7.54 -1.38 -16.92
N VAL A 31 7.77 -2.48 -16.21
CA VAL A 31 7.47 -2.59 -14.77
C VAL A 31 8.28 -1.58 -13.96
N GLN A 32 9.57 -1.39 -14.26
CA GLN A 32 10.41 -0.39 -13.58
C GLN A 32 9.90 1.03 -13.77
N VAL A 33 9.47 1.40 -14.99
CA VAL A 33 8.88 2.72 -15.27
C VAL A 33 7.58 2.90 -14.48
N GLN A 34 6.67 1.92 -14.56
CA GLN A 34 5.39 2.00 -13.85
C GLN A 34 5.58 2.03 -12.34
N ARG A 35 6.55 1.29 -11.79
CA ARG A 35 6.89 1.29 -10.36
C ARG A 35 7.28 2.69 -9.90
N LYS A 36 8.09 3.44 -10.66
CA LYS A 36 8.46 4.83 -10.29
C LYS A 36 7.22 5.73 -10.18
N THR A 37 6.27 5.57 -11.08
CA THR A 37 4.99 6.29 -11.02
C THR A 37 4.15 5.86 -9.82
N ALA A 38 4.02 4.55 -9.57
CA ALA A 38 3.25 4.01 -8.46
C ALA A 38 3.82 4.46 -7.10
N LEU A 39 5.15 4.46 -6.95
CA LEU A 39 5.84 4.98 -5.76
C LEU A 39 5.43 6.41 -5.44
N ARG A 40 5.36 7.29 -6.47
CA ARG A 40 4.93 8.68 -6.30
C ARG A 40 3.45 8.82 -5.96
N VAL A 41 2.58 7.99 -6.55
CA VAL A 41 1.13 8.03 -6.32
C VAL A 41 0.78 7.75 -4.86
N CYS A 42 1.52 6.88 -4.20
CA CYS A 42 1.27 6.51 -2.80
C CYS A 42 2.30 7.08 -1.81
N SER A 43 3.27 7.88 -2.27
CA SER A 43 4.37 8.36 -1.43
C SER A 43 5.16 7.22 -0.74
N ALA A 44 5.36 6.11 -1.44
CA ALA A 44 6.07 4.94 -0.92
C ALA A 44 7.60 5.11 -0.95
N TYR A 45 8.28 4.40 -0.04
CA TYR A 45 9.73 4.29 -0.04
C TYR A 45 10.25 3.62 -1.32
N ARG A 46 11.38 4.11 -1.86
CA ARG A 46 11.96 3.64 -3.13
C ARG A 46 12.28 2.14 -3.18
N THR A 47 12.34 1.46 -2.04
CA THR A 47 12.68 0.05 -1.88
C THR A 47 11.46 -0.87 -1.93
N VAL A 48 10.24 -0.31 -1.88
CA VAL A 48 9.00 -1.11 -2.00
C VAL A 48 9.00 -1.81 -3.36
N SER A 49 8.68 -3.10 -3.35
CA SER A 49 8.62 -3.95 -4.54
C SER A 49 7.57 -3.46 -5.55
N ALA A 50 7.75 -3.78 -6.84
CA ALA A 50 6.78 -3.44 -7.88
C ALA A 50 5.39 -4.03 -7.55
N ASP A 51 5.37 -5.30 -7.16
CA ASP A 51 4.19 -6.08 -6.83
C ASP A 51 3.36 -5.40 -5.74
N ALA A 52 4.00 -5.03 -4.62
CA ALA A 52 3.33 -4.37 -3.51
C ALA A 52 2.88 -2.95 -3.86
N VAL A 53 3.74 -2.14 -4.49
CA VAL A 53 3.41 -0.73 -4.76
C VAL A 53 2.31 -0.58 -5.80
N GLN A 54 2.24 -1.46 -6.80
CA GLN A 54 1.16 -1.49 -7.78
C GLN A 54 -0.18 -1.77 -7.10
N VAL A 55 -0.21 -2.73 -6.16
CA VAL A 55 -1.40 -3.01 -5.33
C VAL A 55 -1.74 -1.80 -4.49
N ILE A 56 -0.83 -1.26 -3.68
CA ILE A 56 -1.07 -0.10 -2.81
C ILE A 56 -1.59 1.10 -3.63
N ALA A 57 -0.99 1.43 -4.77
CA ALA A 57 -1.43 2.52 -5.64
C ALA A 57 -2.75 2.22 -6.39
N GLY A 58 -3.22 0.98 -6.37
CA GLY A 58 -4.36 0.50 -7.17
C GLY A 58 -4.11 0.71 -8.66
N MET A 59 -2.90 0.39 -9.12
CA MET A 59 -2.45 0.49 -10.51
C MET A 59 -2.24 -0.91 -11.05
N ILE A 60 -3.05 -1.29 -12.05
CA ILE A 60 -2.87 -2.60 -12.70
C ILE A 60 -1.49 -2.67 -13.37
N PRO A 61 -0.80 -3.82 -13.31
CA PRO A 61 0.43 -4.04 -14.06
C PRO A 61 0.28 -3.64 -15.54
N ILE A 62 1.28 -2.89 -16.04
CA ILE A 62 1.23 -2.28 -17.37
C ILE A 62 1.15 -3.32 -18.49
N ASP A 63 1.82 -4.46 -18.33
CA ASP A 63 1.77 -5.58 -19.27
C ASP A 63 0.35 -6.16 -19.38
N LEU A 64 -0.34 -6.32 -18.25
CA LEU A 64 -1.75 -6.72 -18.25
C LEU A 64 -2.65 -5.68 -18.92
N ARG A 65 -2.36 -4.38 -18.72
CA ARG A 65 -3.09 -3.30 -19.41
C ARG A 65 -2.85 -3.29 -20.93
N ILE A 66 -1.65 -3.65 -21.38
CA ILE A 66 -1.34 -3.80 -22.80
C ILE A 66 -2.14 -4.97 -23.37
N HIS A 67 -2.15 -6.13 -22.69
CA HIS A 67 -2.98 -7.28 -23.10
C HIS A 67 -4.47 -6.97 -23.12
N GLU A 68 -5.01 -6.21 -22.15
CA GLU A 68 -6.40 -5.72 -22.20
C GLU A 68 -6.67 -5.00 -23.54
N THR A 69 -5.78 -4.07 -23.91
CA THR A 69 -5.95 -3.21 -25.09
C THR A 69 -5.82 -3.99 -26.40
N VAL A 70 -4.87 -4.94 -26.47
CA VAL A 70 -4.73 -5.86 -27.60
C VAL A 70 -5.98 -6.72 -27.79
N LYS A 71 -6.51 -7.31 -26.71
CA LYS A 71 -7.73 -8.15 -26.75
C LYS A 71 -8.94 -7.38 -27.28
N VAL A 72 -9.12 -6.14 -26.84
CA VAL A 72 -10.21 -5.24 -27.29
C VAL A 72 -10.02 -4.84 -28.76
N ARG A 73 -8.80 -4.45 -29.16
CA ARG A 73 -8.49 -4.06 -30.54
C ARG A 73 -8.77 -5.21 -31.53
N ASN A 74 -8.35 -6.42 -31.17
CA ASN A 74 -8.55 -7.62 -32.01
C ASN A 74 -9.99 -8.15 -31.96
N ARG A 75 -10.91 -7.45 -31.26
CA ARG A 75 -12.33 -7.83 -31.10
C ARG A 75 -12.53 -9.23 -30.50
N THR A 76 -11.53 -9.73 -29.77
CA THR A 76 -11.62 -11.04 -29.09
C THR A 76 -12.41 -10.97 -27.78
N HIS A 77 -12.42 -9.78 -27.16
CA HIS A 77 -13.09 -9.52 -25.89
C HIS A 77 -13.73 -8.13 -25.95
N THR A 78 -14.87 -7.96 -25.29
CA THR A 78 -15.39 -6.64 -24.93
C THR A 78 -14.44 -5.95 -23.93
N LYS A 79 -14.56 -4.61 -23.78
CA LYS A 79 -13.80 -3.86 -22.76
C LYS A 79 -13.99 -4.42 -21.35
N ARG A 80 -15.22 -4.87 -21.04
CA ARG A 80 -15.56 -5.46 -19.74
C ARG A 80 -14.85 -6.80 -19.54
N GLU A 81 -14.96 -7.71 -20.51
CA GLU A 81 -14.33 -9.04 -20.40
C GLU A 81 -12.80 -8.95 -20.34
N ALA A 82 -12.19 -8.07 -21.12
CA ALA A 82 -10.74 -7.83 -21.06
C ALA A 82 -10.31 -7.33 -19.66
N ARG A 83 -11.10 -6.44 -19.07
CA ARG A 83 -10.86 -5.91 -17.72
C ARG A 83 -11.07 -6.95 -16.62
N GLU A 84 -12.07 -7.82 -16.77
CA GLU A 84 -12.31 -8.93 -15.85
C GLU A 84 -11.15 -9.94 -15.90
N TRP A 85 -10.69 -10.29 -17.10
CA TRP A 85 -9.53 -11.15 -17.31
C TRP A 85 -8.27 -10.59 -16.64
N SER A 86 -7.98 -9.30 -16.82
CA SER A 86 -6.76 -8.69 -16.30
C SER A 86 -6.77 -8.53 -14.78
N ILE A 87 -7.93 -8.27 -14.16
CA ILE A 87 -8.06 -8.25 -12.70
C ILE A 87 -7.87 -9.66 -12.14
N LYS A 88 -8.43 -10.69 -12.80
CA LYS A 88 -8.21 -12.09 -12.42
C LYS A 88 -6.74 -12.46 -12.50
N GLU A 89 -6.07 -12.10 -13.59
CA GLU A 89 -4.65 -12.41 -13.77
C GLU A 89 -3.77 -11.64 -12.77
N TRP A 90 -4.10 -10.39 -12.48
CA TRP A 90 -3.41 -9.63 -11.43
C TRP A 90 -3.59 -10.29 -10.05
N GLN A 91 -4.79 -10.78 -9.73
CA GLN A 91 -5.05 -11.51 -8.49
C GLN A 91 -4.24 -12.81 -8.39
N ASN A 92 -4.13 -13.56 -9.48
CA ASN A 92 -3.30 -14.77 -9.54
C ASN A 92 -1.82 -14.45 -9.25
N ARG A 93 -1.27 -13.43 -9.92
CA ARG A 93 0.12 -12.98 -9.68
C ARG A 93 0.33 -12.51 -8.25
N TRP A 94 -0.65 -11.83 -7.67
CA TRP A 94 -0.55 -11.34 -6.31
C TRP A 94 -0.57 -12.46 -5.28
N ASN A 95 -1.39 -13.49 -5.51
CA ASN A 95 -1.40 -14.68 -4.67
C ASN A 95 -0.11 -15.50 -4.77
N ALA A 96 0.49 -15.56 -5.97
CA ALA A 96 1.72 -16.31 -6.22
C ALA A 96 3.01 -15.57 -5.81
N SER A 97 2.97 -14.24 -5.65
CA SER A 97 4.18 -13.48 -5.36
C SER A 97 4.72 -13.72 -3.94
N SER A 98 6.03 -13.95 -3.85
CA SER A 98 6.78 -13.97 -2.59
C SER A 98 7.13 -12.58 -2.07
N LYS A 99 6.92 -11.53 -2.87
CA LYS A 99 7.22 -10.14 -2.50
C LYS A 99 5.98 -9.46 -1.93
N GLY A 100 6.18 -8.58 -0.95
CA GLY A 100 5.06 -7.81 -0.38
C GLY A 100 4.08 -8.63 0.46
N ARG A 101 4.51 -9.76 1.07
CA ARG A 101 3.64 -10.64 1.85
C ARG A 101 2.88 -9.95 2.98
N TRP A 102 3.49 -8.95 3.62
CA TRP A 102 2.80 -8.09 4.59
C TRP A 102 1.63 -7.33 3.95
N THR A 103 1.88 -6.65 2.82
CA THR A 103 0.84 -5.99 2.04
C THR A 103 -0.23 -6.97 1.54
N HIS A 104 0.13 -8.21 1.19
CA HIS A 104 -0.82 -9.25 0.76
C HIS A 104 -1.74 -9.67 1.90
N ARG A 105 -1.21 -9.83 3.11
CA ARG A 105 -2.02 -10.12 4.30
C ARG A 105 -3.07 -9.04 4.54
N LEU A 106 -2.68 -7.77 4.43
CA LEU A 106 -3.60 -6.63 4.59
C LEU A 106 -4.57 -6.48 3.40
N ILE A 107 -4.09 -6.71 2.17
CA ILE A 107 -4.85 -6.47 0.93
C ILE A 107 -4.85 -7.75 0.09
N PRO A 108 -5.58 -8.80 0.50
CA PRO A 108 -5.59 -10.06 -0.23
C PRO A 108 -6.43 -9.96 -1.52
N ASN A 109 -7.50 -9.15 -1.53
CA ASN A 109 -8.40 -9.00 -2.67
C ASN A 109 -8.14 -7.70 -3.43
N ILE A 110 -7.62 -7.82 -4.65
CA ILE A 110 -7.29 -6.68 -5.51
C ILE A 110 -8.53 -5.91 -5.93
N ARG A 111 -9.62 -6.60 -6.28
CA ARG A 111 -10.84 -5.96 -6.80
C ARG A 111 -11.44 -5.04 -5.76
N GLN A 112 -11.64 -5.55 -4.54
CA GLN A 112 -12.16 -4.76 -3.43
C GLN A 112 -11.26 -3.54 -3.17
N TRP A 113 -9.94 -3.74 -3.20
CA TRP A 113 -9.00 -2.65 -2.98
C TRP A 113 -9.07 -1.57 -4.06
N ILE A 114 -9.06 -1.91 -5.35
CA ILE A 114 -9.06 -0.88 -6.42
C ILE A 114 -10.40 -0.14 -6.52
N GLU A 115 -11.50 -0.76 -6.09
CA GLU A 115 -12.83 -0.15 -6.08
C GLU A 115 -12.98 0.96 -5.03
N ARG A 116 -12.09 1.02 -4.03
CA ARG A 116 -12.05 2.11 -3.03
C ARG A 116 -11.96 3.51 -3.63
N LYS A 117 -11.40 3.64 -4.85
CA LYS A 117 -11.25 4.93 -5.55
C LYS A 117 -12.61 5.58 -5.83
N LYS A 118 -13.67 4.76 -5.98
CA LYS A 118 -15.06 5.25 -6.12
C LYS A 118 -15.54 5.99 -4.87
N ASN A 119 -14.95 5.68 -3.72
CA ASN A 119 -15.31 6.25 -2.44
C ASN A 119 -14.31 7.35 -1.98
N ALA A 120 -13.27 7.70 -2.74
CA ALA A 120 -12.23 8.68 -2.35
C ALA A 120 -11.20 8.21 -1.28
N GLY A 121 -11.03 6.89 -1.08
CA GLY A 121 -10.00 6.33 -0.20
C GLY A 121 -8.57 6.39 -0.78
N GLN A 122 -7.93 7.56 -0.66
CA GLN A 122 -6.52 7.75 -1.04
C GLN A 122 -5.59 7.34 0.09
N VAL A 123 -4.43 6.78 -0.27
CA VAL A 123 -3.35 6.49 0.67
C VAL A 123 -2.42 7.69 0.76
N ASN A 124 -1.95 8.01 1.97
CA ASN A 124 -0.94 9.04 2.19
C ASN A 124 0.39 8.41 2.62
N PHE A 125 1.39 9.25 2.89
CA PHE A 125 2.74 8.81 3.26
C PHE A 125 2.73 7.82 4.45
N TYR A 126 2.00 8.12 5.53
CA TYR A 126 1.99 7.29 6.73
C TYR A 126 1.23 5.98 6.54
N LEU A 127 0.04 6.03 5.93
CA LEU A 127 -0.72 4.82 5.62
C LEU A 127 0.05 3.92 4.65
N THR A 128 0.74 4.49 3.66
CA THR A 128 1.59 3.72 2.73
C THR A 128 2.77 3.07 3.43
N GLN A 129 3.40 3.74 4.40
CA GLN A 129 4.46 3.11 5.21
C GLN A 129 3.92 1.87 5.92
N PHE A 130 2.78 2.02 6.61
CA PHE A 130 2.12 0.91 7.29
C PHE A 130 1.76 -0.23 6.33
N LEU A 131 1.07 0.07 5.22
CA LEU A 131 0.63 -0.94 4.24
C LEU A 131 1.79 -1.68 3.57
N SER A 132 2.92 -0.99 3.35
CA SER A 132 4.10 -1.60 2.74
C SER A 132 4.99 -2.32 3.74
N GLY A 133 4.95 -1.93 5.02
CA GLY A 133 5.93 -2.34 6.02
C GLY A 133 7.31 -1.70 5.81
N HIS A 134 7.41 -0.71 4.91
CA HIS A 134 8.62 0.05 4.62
C HIS A 134 8.42 1.46 5.17
N GLY A 135 9.27 1.88 6.11
CA GLY A 135 9.05 3.13 6.81
C GLY A 135 9.91 3.26 8.05
N ASP A 136 9.44 4.02 9.01
CA ASP A 136 10.05 4.14 10.32
C ASP A 136 9.76 2.91 11.19
N PHE A 137 10.26 1.75 10.76
CA PHE A 137 10.19 0.47 11.47
C PHE A 137 11.61 -0.09 11.55
N ARG A 138 12.15 -0.33 12.74
CA ARG A 138 13.55 -0.74 12.88
C ARG A 138 13.86 -2.08 12.19
N CYS A 139 12.91 -3.00 12.08
CA CYS A 139 13.07 -4.19 11.23
C CYS A 139 13.38 -3.84 9.76
N TYR A 140 12.79 -2.77 9.23
CA TYR A 140 13.09 -2.27 7.89
C TYR A 140 14.36 -1.42 7.88
N LEU A 141 14.54 -0.50 8.84
CA LEU A 141 15.70 0.38 8.89
C LEU A 141 17.02 -0.40 9.05
N LYS A 142 17.05 -1.47 9.85
CA LYS A 142 18.20 -2.38 9.99
C LYS A 142 18.56 -3.03 8.65
N LYS A 143 17.57 -3.52 7.88
CA LYS A 143 17.78 -4.06 6.52
C LYS A 143 18.33 -3.02 5.55
N MET A 144 18.07 -1.75 5.81
CA MET A 144 18.58 -0.61 5.03
C MET A 144 19.89 -0.03 5.60
N HIS A 145 20.49 -0.66 6.62
CA HIS A 145 21.67 -0.18 7.34
C HIS A 145 21.51 1.23 7.93
N ARG A 146 20.32 1.52 8.47
CA ARG A 146 19.95 2.81 9.10
C ARG A 146 19.60 2.71 10.59
N ALA A 147 19.59 1.51 11.14
CA ALA A 147 19.40 1.26 12.57
C ALA A 147 20.31 0.12 13.00
N GLU A 148 20.81 0.18 14.23
CA GLU A 148 21.74 -0.83 14.79
C GLU A 148 21.06 -2.18 15.02
N ASN A 149 19.80 -2.15 15.43
CA ASN A 149 19.00 -3.34 15.71
C ASN A 149 17.57 -3.17 15.20
N ASP A 150 16.78 -4.24 15.34
CA ASP A 150 15.39 -4.35 14.88
C ASP A 150 14.39 -4.28 16.05
N ARG A 151 14.83 -3.79 17.21
CA ARG A 151 14.04 -3.80 18.46
C ARG A 151 13.33 -2.48 18.66
N CYS A 152 12.06 -2.56 19.06
CA CYS A 152 11.21 -1.43 19.36
C CYS A 152 11.72 -0.70 20.60
N VAL A 153 11.94 0.61 20.49
CA VAL A 153 12.46 1.45 21.59
C VAL A 153 11.56 1.48 22.83
N TYR A 154 10.28 1.13 22.67
CA TYR A 154 9.29 1.23 23.75
C TYR A 154 9.14 -0.06 24.56
N CYS A 155 9.41 -1.22 23.97
CA CYS A 155 9.10 -2.51 24.60
C CYS A 155 10.06 -3.64 24.27
N GLY A 156 11.08 -3.41 23.43
CA GLY A 156 12.12 -4.42 23.12
C GLY A 156 11.71 -5.51 22.11
N GLU A 157 10.42 -5.59 21.74
CA GLU A 157 9.93 -6.52 20.72
C GLU A 157 10.42 -6.16 19.30
N MET A 158 10.23 -7.06 18.33
CA MET A 158 10.58 -6.77 16.92
C MET A 158 9.73 -5.62 16.35
N ASP A 159 10.39 -4.55 15.93
CA ASP A 159 9.75 -3.32 15.45
C ASP A 159 9.30 -3.43 13.98
N THR A 160 8.18 -4.11 13.78
CA THR A 160 7.48 -4.25 12.50
C THR A 160 6.25 -3.35 12.42
N ALA A 161 5.73 -3.12 11.21
CA ALA A 161 4.43 -2.45 11.04
C ALA A 161 3.29 -3.16 11.79
N GLU A 162 3.32 -4.49 11.84
CA GLU A 162 2.38 -5.29 12.61
C GLU A 162 2.48 -5.00 14.10
N HIS A 163 3.70 -5.02 14.63
CA HIS A 163 3.96 -4.74 16.03
C HIS A 163 3.47 -3.34 16.42
N VAL A 164 3.87 -2.33 15.65
CA VAL A 164 3.53 -0.92 15.93
C VAL A 164 2.01 -0.74 15.97
N LEU A 165 1.27 -1.20 14.97
CA LEU A 165 -0.17 -0.91 14.92
C LEU A 165 -1.04 -1.87 15.74
N PHE A 166 -0.59 -3.08 16.07
CA PHE A 166 -1.48 -4.09 16.68
C PHE A 166 -1.01 -4.61 18.05
N GLN A 167 0.27 -4.50 18.39
CA GLN A 167 0.83 -5.21 19.56
C GLN A 167 1.45 -4.27 20.60
N CYS A 168 2.22 -3.26 20.16
CA CYS A 168 3.05 -2.43 21.02
C CYS A 168 2.27 -1.77 22.17
N GLY A 169 2.71 -1.95 23.41
CA GLY A 169 2.03 -1.38 24.59
C GLY A 169 1.94 0.15 24.55
N LYS A 170 2.92 0.82 23.94
CA LYS A 170 2.96 2.27 23.75
C LYS A 170 1.68 2.83 23.12
N TRP A 171 1.16 2.12 22.13
CA TRP A 171 0.05 2.57 21.30
C TRP A 171 -1.30 2.00 21.73
N ALA A 172 -1.36 1.27 22.85
CA ALA A 172 -2.57 0.58 23.29
C ALA A 172 -3.78 1.53 23.46
N GLY A 173 -3.57 2.75 23.99
CA GLY A 173 -4.62 3.75 24.14
C GLY A 173 -5.17 4.26 22.81
N ILE A 174 -4.29 4.54 21.83
CA ILE A 174 -4.69 5.00 20.49
C ILE A 174 -5.42 3.87 19.75
N ARG A 175 -4.90 2.64 19.81
CA ARG A 175 -5.58 1.46 19.25
C ARG A 175 -6.96 1.27 19.85
N HIS A 176 -7.07 1.29 21.18
CA HIS A 176 -8.34 1.10 21.86
C HIS A 176 -9.38 2.15 21.43
N ARG A 177 -8.96 3.42 21.30
CA ARG A 177 -9.83 4.47 20.77
C ARG A 177 -10.30 4.18 19.35
N LEU A 178 -9.42 3.72 18.47
CA LEU A 178 -9.80 3.32 17.11
C LEU A 178 -10.83 2.18 17.13
N GLU A 179 -10.60 1.14 17.95
CA GLU A 179 -11.53 0.00 18.12
C GLU A 179 -12.93 0.46 18.55
N GLN A 180 -13.02 1.41 19.50
CA GLN A 180 -14.30 2.00 19.90
C GLN A 180 -14.96 2.78 18.76
N LEU A 181 -14.18 3.57 18.01
CA LEU A 181 -14.71 4.37 16.91
C LEU A 181 -15.21 3.54 15.72
N VAL A 182 -14.64 2.35 15.49
CA VAL A 182 -15.09 1.43 14.42
C VAL A 182 -16.04 0.35 14.93
N ASN A 183 -16.26 0.28 16.25
CA ASN A 183 -17.09 -0.71 16.94
C ASN A 183 -16.67 -2.16 16.64
N GLU A 184 -15.36 -2.40 16.57
CA GLU A 184 -14.79 -3.72 16.28
C GLU A 184 -13.33 -3.78 16.76
N LYS A 185 -12.88 -4.97 17.19
CA LYS A 185 -11.46 -5.21 17.45
C LYS A 185 -10.68 -5.20 16.15
N ILE A 186 -9.54 -4.53 16.14
CA ILE A 186 -8.69 -4.43 14.95
C ILE A 186 -7.56 -5.47 15.00
N ASN A 187 -7.30 -6.10 13.86
CA ASN A 187 -6.17 -6.99 13.64
C ASN A 187 -5.70 -6.84 12.18
N PRO A 188 -4.55 -7.44 11.80
CA PRO A 188 -4.05 -7.33 10.43
C PRO A 188 -5.03 -7.82 9.36
N ASP A 189 -5.87 -8.80 9.70
CA ASP A 189 -6.68 -9.54 8.75
C ASP A 189 -8.05 -8.86 8.49
N ASN A 190 -8.52 -7.97 9.38
CA ASN A 190 -9.78 -7.24 9.22
C ASN A 190 -9.63 -5.71 9.01
N LEU A 191 -8.47 -5.11 9.30
CA LEU A 191 -8.33 -3.65 9.30
C LEU A 191 -8.70 -3.02 7.95
N VAL A 192 -8.19 -3.58 6.84
CA VAL A 192 -8.48 -3.06 5.50
C VAL A 192 -9.95 -3.26 5.12
N GLU A 193 -10.56 -4.36 5.54
CA GLU A 193 -11.99 -4.56 5.33
C GLU A 193 -12.80 -3.46 6.03
N ILE A 194 -12.50 -3.17 7.30
CA ILE A 194 -13.11 -2.08 8.08
C ILE A 194 -12.95 -0.74 7.36
N MET A 195 -11.76 -0.45 6.82
CA MET A 195 -11.48 0.77 6.05
C MET A 195 -12.36 0.87 4.80
N LEU A 196 -12.59 -0.24 4.09
CA LEU A 196 -13.34 -0.26 2.84
C LEU A 196 -14.87 -0.14 3.03
N ARG A 197 -15.39 -0.44 4.23
CA ARG A 197 -16.82 -0.31 4.54
C ARG A 197 -17.34 1.13 4.46
N SER A 198 -16.54 2.13 4.79
CA SER A 198 -16.94 3.55 4.65
C SER A 198 -15.77 4.52 4.65
N ASN A 199 -15.99 5.69 4.05
CA ASN A 199 -15.01 6.79 4.10
C ASN A 199 -14.73 7.31 5.51
N LYS A 200 -15.72 7.21 6.41
CA LYS A 200 -15.53 7.57 7.81
C LYS A 200 -14.53 6.61 8.46
N ASN A 201 -14.67 5.31 8.22
CA ASN A 201 -13.73 4.30 8.73
C ASN A 201 -12.34 4.46 8.12
N TRP A 202 -12.25 4.68 6.80
CA TRP A 202 -10.99 4.98 6.13
C TRP A 202 -10.24 6.13 6.83
N ARG A 203 -10.91 7.27 7.03
CA ARG A 203 -10.31 8.44 7.69
C ARG A 203 -9.90 8.15 9.14
N LYS A 204 -10.70 7.42 9.91
CA LYS A 204 -10.37 7.02 11.29
C LYS A 204 -9.09 6.19 11.35
N VAL A 205 -8.98 5.17 10.51
CA VAL A 205 -7.78 4.30 10.45
C VAL A 205 -6.58 5.07 9.93
N GLN A 206 -6.76 5.89 8.89
CA GLN A 206 -5.69 6.71 8.33
C GLN A 206 -5.13 7.67 9.37
N ARG A 207 -5.98 8.42 10.09
CA ARG A 207 -5.57 9.33 11.19
C ARG A 207 -4.84 8.58 12.29
N CYS A 208 -5.38 7.46 12.77
CA CYS A 208 -4.73 6.63 13.78
C CYS A 208 -3.31 6.20 13.35
N THR A 209 -3.16 5.77 12.09
CA THR A 209 -1.85 5.38 11.54
C THR A 209 -0.90 6.58 11.43
N GLU A 210 -1.42 7.74 11.02
CA GLU A 210 -0.66 8.99 10.97
C GLU A 210 -0.16 9.42 12.34
N ASP A 211 -1.02 9.42 13.35
CA ASP A 211 -0.69 9.88 14.71
C ASP A 211 0.40 9.00 15.32
N ILE A 212 0.26 7.68 15.21
CA ILE A 212 1.25 6.72 15.70
C ILE A 212 2.60 6.93 15.01
N LEU A 213 2.62 7.02 13.67
CA LEU A 213 3.88 7.12 12.93
C LEU A 213 4.53 8.50 13.06
N LYS A 214 3.77 9.59 13.10
CA LYS A 214 4.32 10.93 13.38
C LYS A 214 5.01 10.97 14.73
N PHE A 215 4.32 10.46 15.76
CA PHE A 215 4.86 10.44 17.11
C PHE A 215 6.11 9.56 17.20
N LYS A 216 6.06 8.35 16.64
CA LYS A 216 7.21 7.46 16.60
C LYS A 216 8.42 8.09 15.91
N MET A 217 8.20 8.70 14.74
CA MET A 217 9.26 9.36 13.98
C MET A 217 9.89 10.52 14.75
N GLU A 218 9.10 11.28 15.53
CA GLU A 218 9.63 12.35 16.36
C GLU A 218 10.44 11.81 17.56
N ASP A 219 9.95 10.77 18.23
CA ASP A 219 10.68 10.09 19.31
C ASP A 219 12.03 9.53 18.80
N GLU A 220 12.04 8.86 17.64
CA GLU A 220 13.27 8.29 17.05
C GLU A 220 14.23 9.39 16.56
N LYS A 221 13.72 10.53 16.11
CA LYS A 221 14.54 11.68 15.69
C LYS A 221 15.18 12.41 16.87
N THR A 222 14.45 12.58 17.97
CA THR A 222 14.91 13.29 19.18
C THR A 222 15.69 12.38 20.14
N GLY A 223 15.50 11.07 20.03
CA GLY A 223 15.99 10.09 21.01
C GLY A 223 15.24 10.15 22.34
N GLN A 224 14.12 10.88 22.42
CA GLN A 224 13.33 11.07 23.64
C GLN A 224 12.04 10.24 23.53
N ILE A 225 11.72 9.47 24.58
CA ILE A 225 10.49 8.68 24.63
C ILE A 225 9.39 9.56 25.24
N ASN A 226 8.61 10.23 24.39
CA ASN A 226 7.54 11.11 24.84
C ASN A 226 6.28 10.31 25.18
N SER A 227 5.43 10.77 26.11
CA SER A 227 4.14 10.11 26.35
C SER A 227 3.13 10.51 25.27
N PRO A 228 2.34 9.58 24.68
CA PRO A 228 1.30 9.92 23.69
C PRO A 228 0.12 10.74 24.26
N ARG A 229 0.25 11.30 25.46
CA ARG A 229 -0.84 12.02 26.16
C ARG A 229 -0.91 13.52 25.86
N ASP A 230 0.06 14.10 25.16
CA ASP A 230 0.06 15.54 24.85
C ASP A 230 0.19 15.79 23.33
N SER A 231 -0.90 15.58 22.61
CA SER A 231 -1.10 16.21 21.30
C SER A 231 -2.41 17.00 21.36
N PRO A 232 -2.36 18.32 21.62
CA PRO A 232 -3.53 19.19 21.79
C PRO A 232 -4.48 19.22 20.57
N GLU A 233 -4.01 18.77 19.41
CA GLU A 233 -4.78 18.73 18.15
C GLU A 233 -5.67 17.49 18.00
N VAL A 234 -5.59 16.52 18.92
CA VAL A 234 -6.33 15.24 18.83
C VAL A 234 -7.82 15.40 19.26
N LEU A 235 -8.24 16.59 19.70
CA LEU A 235 -9.54 16.80 20.35
C LEU A 235 -10.62 17.54 19.52
N THR A 236 -10.33 18.07 18.33
CA THR A 236 -11.26 19.04 17.68
C THR A 236 -11.80 18.67 16.30
N SER A 237 -11.75 17.40 15.86
CA SER A 237 -12.32 17.06 14.52
C SER A 237 -12.91 15.66 14.41
N ILE A 238 -13.81 15.32 15.34
CA ILE A 238 -14.76 14.20 15.19
C ILE A 238 -15.92 14.63 14.31
#